data_AF-A0A2E2USZ4-F1
#
_entry.id   AF-A0A2E2USZ4-F1
#
_cell.length_a   1.000
_cell.length_b   1.000
_cell.length_c   1.000
_cell.angle_alpha   90.00
_cell.angle_beta   90.00
_cell.angle_gamma   90.00
#
_symmetry.space_group_name_H-M   'P 1'
#
loop_
_entity.id
_entity.type
_entity.pdbx_description
1 polymer ?
#
loop_
_entity_poly.entity_id
_entity_poly.type
_entity_poly.pdbx_seq_one_letter_code
_entity_poly.pdbx_strand_id
1 'polypeptide(L)'
;MKILIKALLFITILLFSCDFKDDYDLPSWDVIGSYPIATTVVDYDDLFGYSTQSLDTFMIMKDTVDVDISIPTEILEGSFIVIVKNSFPFDAQLKMELINDLNRNLLILNSENNIRSSDYNLDGQTVKYNESVLVFPFSLLSVMLDRTKKISLEVKLNTLPENQFLDFYKDYSMDMTVIINVEKLISQTILE
;
A
#
# COMPACT_ATOMS: atom_id res chain seq x y z
N MET A 1 -51.07 9.06 -45.40
CA MET A 1 -50.49 8.10 -44.42
C MET A 1 -48.96 8.15 -44.33
N LYS A 2 -48.21 8.29 -45.44
CA LYS A 2 -46.72 8.33 -45.41
C LYS A 2 -46.09 9.57 -44.74
N ILE A 3 -46.81 10.70 -44.70
CA ILE A 3 -46.30 11.97 -44.10
C ILE A 3 -46.44 11.97 -42.57
N LEU A 4 -47.54 11.40 -42.03
CA LEU A 4 -47.72 11.28 -40.58
C LEU A 4 -46.66 10.36 -39.92
N ILE A 5 -46.27 9.28 -40.61
CA ILE A 5 -45.23 8.36 -40.11
C ILE A 5 -43.86 9.05 -40.05
N LYS A 6 -43.55 9.92 -41.01
CA LYS A 6 -42.29 10.69 -41.00
C LYS A 6 -42.25 11.74 -39.90
N ALA A 7 -43.38 12.39 -39.60
CA ALA A 7 -43.47 13.36 -38.50
C ALA A 7 -43.35 12.68 -37.12
N LEU A 8 -43.96 11.49 -36.96
CA LEU A 8 -43.88 10.73 -35.72
C LEU A 8 -42.44 10.22 -35.45
N LEU A 9 -41.72 9.81 -36.50
CA LEU A 9 -40.33 9.34 -36.40
C LEU A 9 -39.35 10.48 -36.04
N PHE A 10 -39.65 11.71 -36.45
CA PHE A 10 -38.82 12.89 -36.13
C PHE A 10 -39.00 13.35 -34.68
N ILE A 11 -40.21 13.23 -34.14
CA ILE A 11 -40.52 13.58 -32.74
C ILE A 11 -39.89 12.57 -31.77
N THR A 12 -39.83 11.28 -32.14
CA THR A 12 -39.14 10.27 -31.32
C THR A 12 -37.62 10.48 -31.25
N ILE A 13 -36.99 11.05 -32.28
CA ILE A 13 -35.54 11.32 -32.27
C ILE A 13 -35.20 12.53 -31.37
N LEU A 14 -36.10 13.51 -31.26
CA LEU A 14 -35.91 14.69 -30.40
C LEU A 14 -36.10 14.38 -28.90
N LEU A 15 -36.89 13.35 -28.54
CA LEU A 15 -37.05 12.92 -27.14
C LEU A 15 -35.88 12.06 -26.62
N PHE A 16 -35.03 11.54 -27.51
CA PHE A 16 -33.78 10.84 -27.15
C PHE A 16 -32.53 11.75 -27.20
N SER A 17 -32.70 13.05 -27.48
CA SER A 17 -31.58 14.01 -27.49
C SER A 17 -31.38 14.74 -26.17
N CYS A 18 -31.99 14.27 -25.07
CA CYS A 18 -31.48 14.58 -23.74
C CYS A 18 -30.16 13.83 -23.56
N ASP A 19 -29.09 14.43 -24.09
CA ASP A 19 -27.73 14.14 -23.71
C ASP A 19 -27.66 14.44 -22.20
N PHE A 20 -27.88 13.41 -21.38
CA PHE A 20 -27.68 13.48 -19.94
C PHE A 20 -26.19 13.56 -19.71
N LYS A 21 -25.69 14.78 -19.89
CA LYS A 21 -24.31 15.15 -19.69
C LYS A 21 -24.15 15.46 -18.22
N ASP A 22 -24.15 14.41 -17.42
CA ASP A 22 -23.58 14.49 -16.09
C ASP A 22 -22.05 14.56 -16.27
N ASP A 23 -21.57 15.77 -16.56
CA ASP A 23 -20.16 16.12 -16.38
C ASP A 23 -19.92 16.12 -14.86
N TYR A 24 -19.85 14.92 -14.25
CA TYR A 24 -19.34 14.77 -12.90
C TYR A 24 -17.85 15.10 -12.94
N ASP A 25 -17.51 16.32 -12.52
CA ASP A 25 -16.13 16.65 -12.19
C ASP A 25 -15.70 15.73 -11.04
N LEU A 26 -14.75 14.84 -11.31
CA LEU A 26 -14.13 14.03 -10.26
C LEU A 26 -13.51 14.98 -9.21
N PRO A 27 -13.65 14.66 -7.92
CA PRO A 27 -13.03 15.48 -6.88
C PRO A 27 -11.52 15.61 -7.13
N SER A 28 -11.01 16.83 -7.02
CA SER A 28 -9.58 17.11 -7.16
C SER A 28 -8.90 17.18 -5.80
N TRP A 29 -7.83 16.41 -5.65
CA TRP A 29 -7.05 16.28 -4.42
C TRP A 29 -5.66 16.88 -4.62
N ASP A 30 -5.21 17.74 -3.69
CA ASP A 30 -3.81 18.20 -3.64
C ASP A 30 -3.02 17.37 -2.63
N VAL A 31 -1.77 17.05 -2.95
CA VAL A 31 -0.84 16.51 -1.94
C VAL A 31 -0.30 17.69 -1.14
N ILE A 32 -0.81 17.85 0.09
CA ILE A 32 -0.41 18.94 0.98
C ILE A 32 0.87 18.63 1.77
N GLY A 33 1.33 17.39 1.74
CA GLY A 33 2.60 17.00 2.34
C GLY A 33 2.98 15.54 2.06
N SER A 34 4.28 15.30 1.98
CA SER A 34 4.88 13.97 1.83
C SER A 34 6.11 13.90 2.74
N TYR A 35 6.09 13.00 3.72
CA TYR A 35 7.12 12.94 4.75
C TYR A 35 7.53 11.50 5.05
N PRO A 36 8.83 11.17 5.09
CA PRO A 36 9.28 9.90 5.64
C PRO A 36 9.01 9.89 7.15
N ILE A 37 8.32 8.87 7.64
CA ILE A 37 7.91 8.76 9.05
C ILE A 37 8.54 7.57 9.77
N ALA A 38 9.05 6.59 9.04
CA ALA A 38 9.68 5.41 9.60
C ALA A 38 10.67 4.80 8.61
N THR A 39 11.77 4.26 9.13
CA THR A 39 12.72 3.43 8.40
C THR A 39 13.08 2.24 9.27
N THR A 40 13.07 1.05 8.69
CA THR A 40 13.43 -0.20 9.37
C THR A 40 14.14 -1.12 8.39
N VAL A 41 14.94 -2.03 8.93
CA VAL A 41 15.62 -3.09 8.20
C VAL A 41 15.26 -4.38 8.91
N VAL A 42 14.84 -5.40 8.13
CA VAL A 42 14.78 -6.78 8.61
C VAL A 42 15.82 -7.61 7.88
N ASP A 43 16.53 -8.47 8.59
CA ASP A 43 17.68 -9.20 8.04
C ASP A 43 17.68 -10.70 8.36
N TYR A 44 18.80 -11.35 8.06
CA TYR A 44 19.03 -12.78 8.32
C TYR A 44 18.79 -13.14 9.79
N ASP A 45 19.24 -12.32 10.74
CA ASP A 45 19.10 -12.62 12.16
C ASP A 45 17.63 -12.49 12.59
N ASP A 46 16.84 -11.60 11.98
CA ASP A 46 15.39 -11.53 12.22
C ASP A 46 14.63 -12.75 11.66
N LEU A 47 15.11 -13.32 10.56
CA LEU A 47 14.52 -14.51 9.94
C LEU A 47 14.68 -15.78 10.78
N PHE A 48 15.84 -15.94 11.42
CA PHE A 48 16.20 -17.16 12.16
C PHE A 48 16.30 -16.97 13.68
N GLY A 49 16.32 -15.73 14.17
CA GLY A 49 16.47 -15.38 15.59
C GLY A 49 15.21 -15.58 16.42
N TYR A 50 14.02 -15.55 15.81
CA TYR A 50 12.76 -15.86 16.48
C TYR A 50 12.43 -17.36 16.35
N SER A 51 12.80 -18.14 17.37
CA SER A 51 12.65 -19.61 17.41
C SER A 51 11.21 -20.12 17.58
N THR A 52 10.18 -19.32 17.25
CA THR A 52 8.79 -19.78 17.18
C THR A 52 8.28 -19.62 15.76
N GLN A 53 8.79 -20.47 14.86
CA GLN A 53 8.23 -20.61 13.53
C GLN A 53 6.89 -21.37 13.63
N SER A 54 5.81 -20.78 13.12
CA SER A 54 4.57 -21.52 12.90
C SER A 54 4.87 -22.64 11.91
N LEU A 55 4.36 -23.85 12.17
CA LEU A 55 4.49 -25.01 11.27
C LEU A 55 3.74 -24.84 9.93
N ASP A 56 3.19 -23.67 9.65
CA ASP A 56 2.59 -23.32 8.37
C ASP A 56 3.61 -22.61 7.46
N THR A 57 4.40 -23.39 6.71
CA THR A 57 4.96 -23.18 5.34
C THR A 57 5.51 -21.79 4.91
N PHE A 58 5.56 -20.78 5.77
CA PHE A 58 5.91 -19.39 5.47
C PHE A 58 6.87 -18.85 6.53
N MET A 59 7.90 -18.14 6.08
CA MET A 59 8.79 -17.42 6.99
C MET A 59 8.30 -15.99 7.19
N ILE A 60 8.36 -15.51 8.43
CA ILE A 60 7.87 -14.19 8.82
C ILE A 60 8.99 -13.42 9.52
N MET A 61 9.24 -12.19 9.08
CA MET A 61 10.12 -11.23 9.74
C MET A 61 9.29 -10.04 10.18
N LYS A 62 9.55 -9.48 11.36
CA LYS A 62 8.79 -8.35 11.89
C LYS A 62 9.70 -7.41 12.65
N ASP A 63 9.60 -6.13 12.33
CA ASP A 63 10.21 -5.08 13.14
C ASP A 63 9.17 -4.02 13.52
N THR A 64 9.45 -3.28 14.60
CA THR A 64 8.61 -2.21 15.13
C THR A 64 9.44 -0.99 15.47
N VAL A 65 9.08 0.14 14.87
CA VAL A 65 9.78 1.41 15.07
C VAL A 65 8.87 2.44 15.73
N ASP A 66 9.46 3.25 16.61
CA ASP A 66 8.79 4.40 17.20
C ASP A 66 8.63 5.51 16.14
N VAL A 67 7.49 6.20 16.15
CA VAL A 67 7.17 7.28 15.22
C VAL A 67 6.57 8.47 15.96
N ASP A 68 6.83 9.66 15.43
CA ASP A 68 6.16 10.90 15.85
C ASP A 68 5.44 11.51 14.64
N ILE A 69 4.15 11.25 14.53
CA ILE A 69 3.32 11.72 13.42
C ILE A 69 2.61 12.99 13.87
N SER A 70 3.15 14.15 13.48
CA SER A 70 2.49 15.44 13.64
C SER A 70 1.93 15.89 12.29
N ILE A 71 0.62 15.71 12.09
CA ILE A 71 -0.06 16.06 10.86
C ILE A 71 -1.28 16.95 11.13
N PRO A 72 -1.71 17.78 10.15
CA PRO A 72 -2.86 18.67 10.29
C PRO A 72 -4.14 17.94 10.70
N THR A 73 -5.01 18.61 11.46
CA THR A 73 -6.22 18.05 12.08
C THR A 73 -7.34 17.65 11.11
N GLU A 74 -7.26 18.03 9.84
CA GLU A 74 -8.34 17.87 8.85
C GLU A 74 -7.87 17.09 7.62
N ILE A 75 -7.27 15.91 7.83
CA ILE A 75 -6.93 15.01 6.74
C ILE A 75 -8.13 14.13 6.45
N LEU A 76 -8.67 14.30 5.24
CA LEU A 76 -9.78 13.50 4.73
C LEU A 76 -9.26 12.22 4.08
N GLU A 77 -8.18 12.30 3.30
CA GLU A 77 -7.61 11.20 2.51
C GLU A 77 -6.08 11.26 2.49
N GLY A 78 -5.46 10.14 2.16
CA GLY A 78 -4.02 10.04 1.99
C GLY A 78 -3.57 8.62 1.71
N SER A 79 -2.26 8.41 1.74
CA SER A 79 -1.70 7.07 1.61
C SER A 79 -0.43 6.92 2.44
N PHE A 80 -0.18 5.70 2.91
CA PHE A 80 1.18 5.31 3.24
C PHE A 80 1.84 4.75 2.00
N ILE A 81 3.02 5.22 1.68
CA ILE A 81 3.89 4.64 0.67
C ILE A 81 5.03 3.95 1.38
N VAL A 82 5.20 2.65 1.15
CA VAL A 82 6.37 1.91 1.64
C VAL A 82 7.26 1.59 0.47
N ILE A 83 8.47 2.16 0.49
CA ILE A 83 9.54 1.80 -0.42
C ILE A 83 10.32 0.65 0.22
N VAL A 84 10.37 -0.48 -0.46
CA VAL A 84 11.01 -1.70 0.02
C VAL A 84 12.16 -2.08 -0.91
N LYS A 85 13.37 -2.18 -0.39
CA LYS A 85 14.53 -2.72 -1.10
C LYS A 85 14.79 -4.12 -0.58
N ASN A 86 14.46 -5.10 -1.39
CA ASN A 86 14.55 -6.50 -1.02
C ASN A 86 15.77 -7.16 -1.67
N SER A 87 16.70 -7.67 -0.86
CA SER A 87 17.80 -8.51 -1.34
C SER A 87 17.58 -10.01 -1.07
N PHE A 88 16.41 -10.40 -0.54
CA PHE A 88 16.03 -11.80 -0.41
C PHE A 88 15.51 -12.35 -1.75
N PRO A 89 15.80 -13.62 -2.05
CA PRO A 89 15.38 -14.27 -3.29
C PRO A 89 13.93 -14.76 -3.27
N PHE A 90 13.07 -14.18 -2.41
CA PHE A 90 11.66 -14.52 -2.31
C PHE A 90 10.80 -13.28 -2.53
N ASP A 91 9.70 -13.47 -3.25
CA ASP A 91 8.61 -12.52 -3.18
C ASP A 91 8.04 -12.50 -1.76
N ALA A 92 7.46 -11.38 -1.36
CA ALA A 92 6.90 -11.25 -0.02
C ALA A 92 5.63 -10.40 -0.01
N GLN A 93 4.86 -10.53 1.07
CA GLN A 93 3.73 -9.66 1.38
C GLN A 93 4.06 -8.82 2.61
N LEU A 94 3.62 -7.57 2.62
CA LEU A 94 3.82 -6.65 3.73
C LEU A 94 2.52 -6.42 4.48
N LYS A 95 2.58 -6.53 5.80
CA LYS A 95 1.54 -6.08 6.71
C LYS A 95 2.09 -4.94 7.56
N MET A 96 1.38 -3.83 7.61
CA MET A 96 1.68 -2.68 8.45
C MET A 96 0.66 -2.58 9.59
N GLU A 97 1.13 -2.36 10.82
CA GLU A 97 0.29 -2.15 12.00
C GLU A 97 0.59 -0.78 12.61
N LEU A 98 -0.42 0.08 12.74
CA LEU A 98 -0.34 1.33 13.51
C LEU A 98 -0.61 0.99 14.98
N ILE A 99 0.29 1.39 15.87
CA ILE A 99 0.27 0.99 17.28
C ILE A 99 0.34 2.25 18.17
N ASN A 100 -0.46 2.28 19.22
CA ASN A 100 -0.44 3.38 20.19
C ASN A 100 0.59 3.19 21.32
N ASP A 101 0.70 4.19 22.19
CA ASP A 101 1.54 4.18 23.39
C ASP A 101 1.27 3.01 24.35
N LEU A 102 0.03 2.50 24.36
CA LEU A 102 -0.38 1.33 25.14
C LEU A 102 -0.07 -0.03 24.46
N ASN A 103 0.71 -0.03 23.37
CA ASN A 103 1.01 -1.20 22.53
C ASN A 103 -0.24 -1.92 21.99
N ARG A 104 -1.32 -1.18 21.72
CA ARG A 104 -2.53 -1.71 21.07
C ARG A 104 -2.53 -1.35 19.59
N ASN A 105 -2.89 -2.33 18.76
CA ASN A 105 -3.09 -2.12 17.33
C ASN A 105 -4.32 -1.22 17.11
N LEU A 106 -4.10 -0.06 16.49
CA LEU A 106 -5.13 0.88 16.07
C LEU A 106 -5.68 0.51 14.68
N LEU A 107 -4.79 0.07 13.79
CA LEU A 107 -5.11 -0.27 12.41
C LEU A 107 -4.13 -1.32 11.88
N ILE A 108 -4.62 -2.18 10.99
CA ILE A 108 -3.82 -3.15 10.24
C ILE A 108 -4.08 -2.93 8.76
N LEU A 109 -3.00 -2.80 7.98
CA LEU A 109 -3.01 -2.58 6.55
C LEU A 109 -2.21 -3.71 5.88
N ASN A 110 -2.80 -4.39 4.90
CA ASN A 110 -2.13 -5.46 4.15
C ASN A 110 -1.85 -4.98 2.73
N SER A 111 -0.66 -5.32 2.20
CA SER A 111 -0.26 -4.92 0.86
C SER A 111 -1.10 -5.65 -0.18
N GLU A 112 -1.64 -4.91 -1.15
CA GLU A 112 -2.30 -5.52 -2.31
C GLU A 112 -1.30 -6.15 -3.28
N ASN A 113 -0.13 -5.52 -3.42
CA ASN A 113 0.96 -5.97 -4.28
C ASN A 113 2.05 -6.67 -3.48
N ASN A 114 2.73 -7.61 -4.13
CA ASN A 114 3.89 -8.29 -3.53
C ASN A 114 5.15 -7.41 -3.61
N ILE A 115 6.01 -7.54 -2.61
CA ILE A 115 7.42 -7.18 -2.67
C ILE A 115 8.09 -8.18 -3.60
N ARG A 116 8.85 -7.69 -4.59
CA ARG A 116 9.55 -8.55 -5.55
C ARG A 116 10.83 -9.11 -4.95
N SER A 117 11.08 -10.38 -5.20
CA SER A 117 12.36 -11.05 -5.00
C SER A 117 13.50 -10.31 -5.68
N SER A 118 14.70 -10.43 -5.14
CA SER A 118 15.93 -10.00 -5.79
C SER A 118 16.31 -10.89 -6.97
N ASP A 119 17.04 -10.33 -7.94
CA ASP A 119 17.65 -11.11 -9.01
C ASP A 119 18.79 -11.98 -8.45
N TYR A 120 18.89 -13.23 -8.92
CA TYR A 120 19.95 -14.16 -8.56
C TYR A 120 20.83 -14.54 -9.75
N ASN A 121 22.10 -14.85 -9.50
CA ASN A 121 23.05 -15.31 -10.52
C ASN A 121 22.92 -16.83 -10.77
N LEU A 122 23.74 -17.37 -11.67
CA LEU A 122 23.75 -18.81 -11.98
C LEU A 122 24.12 -19.70 -10.79
N ASP A 123 24.71 -19.13 -9.74
CA ASP A 123 25.08 -19.80 -8.50
C ASP A 123 23.99 -19.66 -7.41
N GLY A 124 22.83 -19.05 -7.74
CA GLY A 124 21.71 -18.86 -6.80
C GLY A 124 21.93 -17.76 -5.76
N GLN A 125 22.98 -16.96 -5.90
CA GLN A 125 23.27 -15.83 -5.02
C GLN A 125 22.58 -14.56 -5.51
N THR A 126 21.99 -13.79 -4.60
CA THR A 126 21.37 -12.52 -4.97
C THR A 126 22.45 -11.50 -5.33
N VAL A 127 22.29 -10.85 -6.48
CA VAL A 127 23.31 -9.97 -7.05
C VAL A 127 22.91 -8.51 -6.96
N LYS A 128 21.61 -8.25 -6.80
CA LYS A 128 21.04 -6.91 -6.78
C LYS A 128 19.70 -6.94 -6.05
N TYR A 129 19.50 -5.98 -5.15
CA TYR A 129 18.18 -5.78 -4.55
C TYR A 129 17.17 -5.33 -5.62
N ASN A 130 15.93 -5.74 -5.45
CA ASN A 130 14.82 -5.17 -6.20
C ASN A 130 14.04 -4.19 -5.32
N GLU A 131 13.67 -3.06 -5.91
CA GLU A 131 12.88 -2.04 -5.25
C GLU A 131 11.40 -2.24 -5.58
N SER A 132 10.56 -2.25 -4.55
CA SER A 132 9.10 -2.32 -4.66
C SER A 132 8.48 -1.11 -3.97
N VAL A 133 7.44 -0.54 -4.57
CA VAL A 133 6.66 0.57 -3.99
C VAL A 133 5.26 0.07 -3.68
N LEU A 134 4.92 0.06 -2.41
CA LEU A 134 3.63 -0.39 -1.91
C LEU A 134 2.81 0.82 -1.45
N VAL A 135 1.57 0.93 -1.93
CA VAL A 135 0.68 2.05 -1.60
C VAL A 135 -0.49 1.52 -0.77
N PHE A 136 -0.70 2.14 0.38
CA PHE A 136 -1.79 1.83 1.30
C PHE A 136 -2.68 3.07 1.41
N PRO A 137 -3.69 3.20 0.54
CA PRO A 137 -4.61 4.32 0.60
C PRO A 137 -5.42 4.27 1.90
N PHE A 138 -5.76 5.44 2.43
CA PHE A 138 -6.59 5.56 3.61
C PHE A 138 -7.50 6.77 3.55
N SER A 139 -8.62 6.69 4.26
CA SER A 139 -9.53 7.80 4.47
C SER A 139 -9.85 7.96 5.96
N LEU A 140 -10.05 9.21 6.39
CA LEU A 140 -10.51 9.58 7.73
C LEU A 140 -9.66 9.03 8.89
N LEU A 141 -8.33 8.91 8.71
CA LEU A 141 -7.43 8.37 9.74
C LEU A 141 -6.86 9.38 10.74
N SER A 142 -7.22 10.66 10.66
CA SER A 142 -6.64 11.73 11.49
C SER A 142 -6.55 11.38 12.98
N VAL A 143 -7.61 10.79 13.56
CA VAL A 143 -7.63 10.38 14.98
C VAL A 143 -6.70 9.20 15.28
N MET A 144 -6.57 8.24 14.34
CA MET A 144 -5.67 7.11 14.51
C MET A 144 -4.20 7.53 14.38
N LEU A 145 -3.92 8.43 13.43
CA LEU A 145 -2.58 8.94 13.16
C LEU A 145 -2.02 9.72 14.36
N ASP A 146 -2.82 10.61 14.96
CA ASP A 146 -2.45 11.37 16.18
C ASP A 146 -2.08 10.45 17.37
N ARG A 147 -2.77 9.31 17.46
CA ARG A 147 -2.57 8.30 18.51
C ARG A 147 -1.47 7.29 18.20
N THR A 148 -0.99 7.24 16.96
CA THR A 148 0.06 6.31 16.56
C THR A 148 1.39 6.77 17.15
N LYS A 149 2.05 5.86 17.86
CA LYS A 149 3.40 6.05 18.42
C LYS A 149 4.40 5.03 17.92
N LYS A 150 3.92 3.94 17.32
CA LYS A 150 4.76 2.92 16.70
C LYS A 150 4.15 2.45 15.40
N ILE A 151 5.00 2.07 14.45
CA ILE A 151 4.64 1.35 13.24
C ILE A 151 5.35 0.01 13.28
N SER A 152 4.58 -1.06 13.13
CA SER A 152 5.16 -2.39 12.90
C SER A 152 5.02 -2.80 11.46
N LEU A 153 6.11 -3.31 10.89
CA LEU A 153 6.18 -3.87 9.54
C LEU A 153 6.48 -5.36 9.66
N GLU A 154 5.53 -6.17 9.22
CA GLU A 154 5.63 -7.63 9.19
C GLU A 154 5.69 -8.09 7.74
N VAL A 155 6.79 -8.74 7.38
CA VAL A 155 7.07 -9.29 6.07
C VAL A 155 6.82 -10.79 6.12
N LYS A 156 5.93 -11.26 5.24
CA LYS A 156 5.68 -12.68 5.03
C LYS A 156 6.32 -13.12 3.71
N LEU A 157 7.35 -13.96 3.78
CA LEU A 157 8.04 -14.49 2.61
C LEU A 157 7.20 -15.58 1.93
N ASN A 158 7.09 -15.52 0.60
CA ASN A 158 6.41 -16.51 -0.22
C ASN A 158 7.35 -17.67 -0.51
N THR A 159 7.54 -18.54 0.49
CA THR A 159 8.41 -19.72 0.43
C THR A 159 7.67 -20.96 -0.08
N LEU A 160 6.74 -20.79 -1.02
CA LEU A 160 6.01 -21.93 -1.60
C LEU A 160 7.01 -22.99 -2.09
N PRO A 161 6.71 -24.29 -1.95
CA PRO A 161 7.67 -25.32 -2.24
C PRO A 161 7.99 -25.34 -3.74
N GLU A 162 9.17 -24.85 -4.08
CA GLU A 162 9.86 -25.20 -5.31
C GLU A 162 10.94 -26.23 -4.99
N ASN A 163 11.13 -27.24 -5.85
CA ASN A 163 12.14 -28.30 -5.68
C ASN A 163 13.58 -27.76 -5.92
N GLN A 164 13.94 -26.69 -5.21
CA GLN A 164 15.21 -26.00 -5.33
C GLN A 164 15.75 -25.74 -3.92
N PHE A 165 17.02 -26.07 -3.70
CA PHE A 165 17.73 -25.66 -2.50
C PHE A 165 18.29 -24.27 -2.75
N LEU A 166 18.01 -23.34 -1.84
CA LEU A 166 18.45 -21.97 -1.93
C LEU A 166 19.26 -21.62 -0.69
N ASP A 167 20.47 -21.13 -0.90
CA ASP A 167 21.34 -20.70 0.18
C ASP A 167 20.91 -19.32 0.69
N PHE A 168 20.80 -19.19 2.01
CA PHE A 168 20.57 -17.91 2.68
C PHE A 168 21.89 -17.35 3.16
N TYR A 169 22.19 -16.13 2.73
CA TYR A 169 23.42 -15.44 3.07
C TYR A 169 23.13 -14.37 4.12
N LYS A 170 24.12 -14.09 4.95
CA LYS A 170 24.00 -13.16 6.09
C LYS A 170 23.87 -11.70 5.69
N ASP A 171 24.27 -11.37 4.48
CA ASP A 171 24.18 -10.04 3.90
C ASP A 171 22.81 -9.75 3.27
N TYR A 172 21.87 -10.70 3.34
CA TYR A 172 20.50 -10.46 2.89
C TYR A 172 19.74 -9.58 3.89
N SER A 173 19.15 -8.50 3.37
CA SER A 173 18.32 -7.58 4.12
C SER A 173 17.11 -7.13 3.29
N MET A 174 16.13 -6.60 4.00
CA MET A 174 15.01 -5.89 3.43
C MET A 174 14.88 -4.53 4.11
N ASP A 175 15.29 -3.48 3.40
CA ASP A 175 15.21 -2.11 3.88
C ASP A 175 13.84 -1.54 3.53
N MET A 176 13.14 -0.99 4.50
CA MET A 176 11.80 -0.44 4.34
C MET A 176 11.75 1.01 4.81
N THR A 177 11.25 1.90 3.96
CA THR A 177 10.99 3.30 4.28
C THR A 177 9.51 3.59 4.12
N VAL A 178 8.86 4.03 5.20
CA VAL A 178 7.46 4.43 5.22
C VAL A 178 7.37 5.94 5.05
N ILE A 179 6.58 6.36 4.07
CA ILE A 179 6.27 7.74 3.76
C ILE A 179 4.77 7.93 3.96
N ILE A 180 4.37 9.01 4.63
CA ILE A 180 2.98 9.44 4.67
C ILE A 180 2.75 10.52 3.62
N ASN A 181 1.78 10.27 2.74
CA ASN A 181 1.24 11.25 1.82
C ASN A 181 -0.12 11.71 2.36
N VAL A 182 -0.24 13.02 2.52
CA VAL A 182 -1.45 13.65 3.04
C VAL A 182 -2.11 14.44 1.93
N GLU A 183 -3.39 14.18 1.70
CA GLU A 183 -4.17 14.79 0.64
C GLU A 183 -5.28 15.69 1.20
N LYS A 184 -5.56 16.78 0.49
CA LYS A 184 -6.65 17.71 0.80
C LYS A 184 -7.55 17.89 -0.41
N LEU A 185 -8.86 17.79 -0.19
CA LEU A 185 -9.85 18.10 -1.22
C LEU A 185 -9.77 19.60 -1.57
N ILE A 186 -9.54 19.91 -2.84
CA ILE A 186 -9.49 21.30 -3.33
C ILE A 186 -10.85 21.73 -3.89
N SER A 187 -11.58 20.81 -4.52
CA SER A 187 -12.86 21.11 -5.14
C SER A 187 -13.74 19.87 -5.29
N GLN A 188 -15.03 20.03 -5.00
CA GLN A 188 -16.09 19.13 -5.42
C GLN A 188 -17.29 19.99 -5.81
N THR A 189 -17.69 19.96 -7.09
CA THR A 189 -18.92 20.64 -7.52
C THR A 189 -20.10 19.81 -7.03
N ILE A 190 -20.77 20.25 -5.98
CA ILE A 190 -22.03 19.67 -5.52
C ILE A 190 -23.16 20.47 -6.19
N LEU A 191 -23.87 19.86 -7.14
CA LEU A 191 -25.13 20.40 -7.65
C LEU A 191 -26.22 20.12 -6.60
N GLU A 192 -26.83 21.18 -6.04
CA GLU A 192 -28.10 21.11 -5.29
C GLU A 192 -29.29 20.75 -6.18
#